data_AF-A0A9W6ZTI1-F1
#
_entry.id   AF-A0A9W6ZTI1-F1
#
_cell.length_a   1.000
_cell.length_b   1.000
_cell.length_c   1.000
_cell.angle_alpha   90.00
_cell.angle_beta   90.00
_cell.angle_gamma   90.00
#
_symmetry.space_group_name_H-M   'P 1'
#
loop_
_entity.id
_entity.type
_entity.pdbx_description
1 polymer ?
#
loop_
_entity_poly.entity_id
_entity_poly.type
_entity_poly.pdbx_seq_one_letter_code
_entity_poly.pdbx_strand_id
1 'polypeptide(L)'
;MVEGPVCIRLHFGMSGSLHLDSSKPRSNRAVLRLCVEFEGGRSFTVYGGDEYGSCGLFDVKVAYFKARGPLKSLDVCGPDFDKVKALERVLEEGDKVICVAIMDQMVLPGVGNIIKQESLHRAGMNPLRKVGDFSEDEIARLVDILRWFSMEWLKGTRPESKVYDRTNCADCGGSVMVRKDNSVGARVTFWCEECCSGGGGGGERKGCRAEFMWADGSFPTCGCGGGKSRIRMAKKGANSGKWFFACWKGKGEGECGFFQWANAQFLEQQFGPHLTPLK
;
A
#
# COMPACT_ATOMS: atom_id res chain seq x y z
N MET A 1 9.41 23.90 -5.30
CA MET A 1 10.10 23.66 -4.02
C MET A 1 9.74 24.81 -3.09
N VAL A 2 9.35 24.54 -1.84
CA VAL A 2 9.06 25.63 -0.89
C VAL A 2 10.39 26.02 -0.24
N GLU A 3 10.94 27.17 -0.63
CA GLU A 3 12.17 27.72 -0.07
C GLU A 3 11.82 28.74 1.01
N GLY A 4 12.18 28.44 2.25
CA GLY A 4 12.02 29.29 3.41
C GLY A 4 12.57 28.61 4.67
N PRO A 5 13.07 29.36 5.66
CA PRO A 5 13.64 28.77 6.89
C PRO A 5 12.57 28.07 7.73
N VAL A 6 11.30 28.43 7.54
CA VAL A 6 10.18 28.02 8.39
C VAL A 6 9.07 27.41 7.54
N CYS A 7 8.52 26.29 7.99
CA CYS A 7 7.34 25.66 7.41
C CYS A 7 6.25 25.45 8.46
N ILE A 8 4.99 25.42 8.00
CA ILE A 8 3.85 24.99 8.81
C ILE A 8 3.62 23.51 8.52
N ARG A 9 3.79 22.67 9.54
CA ARG A 9 3.48 21.26 9.49
C ARG A 9 2.09 21.02 10.03
N LEU A 10 1.27 20.35 9.22
CA LEU A 10 -0.11 19.99 9.55
C LEU A 10 -0.20 18.47 9.74
N HIS A 11 -0.76 18.06 10.86
CA HIS A 11 -1.23 16.71 11.08
C HIS A 11 -2.75 16.72 11.13
N PHE A 12 -3.41 16.12 10.14
CA PHE A 12 -4.87 16.17 10.03
C PHE A 12 -5.60 15.22 10.99
N GLY A 13 -4.92 14.22 11.55
CA GLY A 13 -5.58 13.23 12.40
C GLY A 13 -6.73 12.52 11.65
N MET A 14 -7.83 12.25 12.34
CA MET A 14 -8.97 11.51 11.78
C MET A 14 -9.99 12.39 11.06
N SER A 15 -10.19 13.63 11.52
CA SER A 15 -11.27 14.52 11.07
C SER A 15 -10.76 15.83 10.46
N GLY A 16 -9.45 16.01 10.35
CA GLY A 16 -8.87 17.22 9.80
C GLY A 16 -9.23 17.41 8.33
N SER A 17 -9.40 18.68 7.94
CA SER A 17 -9.64 19.05 6.56
C SER A 17 -9.00 20.40 6.22
N LEU A 18 -8.61 20.54 4.96
CA LEU A 18 -8.04 21.74 4.36
C LEU A 18 -9.03 22.27 3.33
N HIS A 19 -9.28 23.58 3.36
CA HIS A 19 -10.17 24.27 2.44
C HIS A 19 -9.43 25.46 1.83
N LEU A 20 -9.64 25.67 0.53
CA LEU A 20 -9.13 26.83 -0.20
C LEU A 20 -10.32 27.74 -0.52
N ASP A 21 -10.18 29.03 -0.20
CA ASP A 21 -11.15 30.09 -0.49
C ASP A 21 -12.57 29.78 0.04
N SER A 22 -12.66 28.93 1.08
CA SER A 22 -13.89 28.51 1.74
C SER A 22 -13.67 28.44 3.24
N SER A 23 -14.58 29.06 3.99
CA SER A 23 -14.65 29.05 5.46
C SER A 23 -15.79 28.15 5.98
N LYS A 24 -16.38 27.31 5.12
CA LYS A 24 -17.42 26.38 5.54
C LYS A 24 -16.78 25.05 5.97
N PRO A 25 -16.87 24.67 7.25
CA PRO A 25 -16.35 23.39 7.68
C PRO A 25 -17.14 22.24 7.05
N ARG A 26 -16.49 21.08 6.93
CA ARG A 26 -17.13 19.84 6.42
C ARG A 26 -18.23 19.30 7.36
N SER A 27 -18.23 19.73 8.61
CA SER A 27 -19.22 19.39 9.64
C SER A 27 -19.34 20.55 10.62
N ASN A 28 -20.54 20.77 11.18
CA ASN A 28 -20.77 21.79 12.21
C ASN A 28 -19.95 21.56 13.50
N ARG A 29 -19.40 20.36 13.70
CA ARG A 29 -18.52 20.04 14.85
C ARG A 29 -17.05 20.36 14.60
N ALA A 30 -16.66 20.72 13.37
CA ALA A 30 -15.26 20.93 13.05
C ALA A 30 -14.78 22.28 13.58
N VAL A 31 -13.70 22.26 14.36
CA VAL A 31 -13.11 23.47 14.94
C VAL A 31 -12.09 24.07 13.97
N LEU A 32 -12.16 25.38 13.76
CA LEU A 32 -11.16 26.14 13.01
C LEU A 32 -9.82 26.11 13.76
N ARG A 33 -8.73 25.73 13.09
CA ARG A 33 -7.41 25.57 13.71
C ARG A 33 -6.34 26.47 13.13
N LEU A 34 -6.44 26.77 11.84
CA LEU A 34 -5.55 27.68 11.14
C LEU A 34 -6.33 28.36 10.02
N CYS A 35 -6.19 29.67 9.88
CA CYS A 35 -6.59 30.41 8.70
C CYS A 35 -5.37 31.21 8.25
N VAL A 36 -4.97 31.06 6.99
CA VAL A 36 -3.95 31.88 6.34
C VAL A 36 -4.64 32.66 5.25
N GLU A 37 -4.68 33.97 5.39
CA GLU A 37 -5.20 34.89 4.39
C GLU A 37 -4.04 35.41 3.54
N PHE A 38 -4.23 35.40 2.23
CA PHE A 38 -3.26 35.89 1.26
C PHE A 38 -3.73 37.23 0.71
N GLU A 39 -2.78 38.03 0.23
CA GLU A 39 -3.10 39.21 -0.58
C GLU A 39 -4.00 38.82 -1.76
N GLY A 40 -4.98 39.69 -2.06
CA GLY A 40 -6.00 39.41 -3.08
C GLY A 40 -7.22 38.63 -2.57
N GLY A 41 -7.37 38.47 -1.26
CA GLY A 41 -8.60 37.94 -0.63
C GLY A 41 -8.73 36.41 -0.69
N ARG A 42 -7.67 35.71 -1.07
CA ARG A 42 -7.61 34.25 -1.03
C ARG A 42 -7.33 33.77 0.38
N SER A 43 -7.79 32.57 0.71
CA SER A 43 -7.54 31.99 2.04
C SER A 43 -7.32 30.49 1.99
N PHE A 44 -6.56 30.01 2.96
CA PHE A 44 -6.40 28.60 3.25
C PHE A 44 -6.81 28.36 4.71
N THR A 45 -7.80 27.48 4.89
CA THR A 45 -8.42 27.22 6.19
C THR A 45 -8.28 25.75 6.57
N VAL A 46 -7.79 25.48 7.78
CA VAL A 46 -7.70 24.14 8.36
C VAL A 46 -8.71 23.98 9.48
N TYR A 47 -9.50 22.91 9.38
CA TYR A 47 -10.34 22.44 10.48
C TYR A 47 -9.78 21.14 11.03
N GLY A 48 -9.98 20.89 12.31
CA GLY A 48 -9.59 19.63 12.94
C GLY A 48 -10.03 19.53 14.39
N GLY A 49 -10.21 18.31 14.88
CA GLY A 49 -10.75 18.10 16.22
C GLY A 49 -12.26 18.36 16.33
N ASP A 50 -12.81 18.06 17.49
CA ASP A 50 -14.06 18.64 17.98
C ASP A 50 -13.74 19.64 19.12
N GLU A 51 -14.78 20.27 19.67
CA GLU A 51 -14.68 21.25 20.76
C GLU A 51 -14.03 20.68 22.05
N TYR A 52 -13.99 19.36 22.21
CA TYR A 52 -13.39 18.66 23.35
C TYR A 52 -11.97 18.14 23.09
N GLY A 53 -11.40 18.38 21.89
CA GLY A 53 -10.07 17.86 21.52
C GLY A 53 -10.01 16.34 21.39
N SER A 54 -11.16 15.66 21.25
CA SER A 54 -11.28 14.20 21.36
C SER A 54 -10.81 13.46 20.10
N CYS A 55 -10.75 14.14 18.96
CA CYS A 55 -10.38 13.54 17.68
C CYS A 55 -8.87 13.60 17.46
N GLY A 56 -8.17 12.64 18.09
CA GLY A 56 -6.74 12.32 18.02
C GLY A 56 -5.80 13.09 17.09
N LEU A 57 -4.64 13.49 17.66
CA LEU A 57 -3.40 13.88 16.97
C LEU A 57 -3.55 14.92 15.84
N PHE A 58 -4.51 15.85 15.96
CA PHE A 58 -4.47 17.06 15.16
C PHE A 58 -3.42 18.01 15.74
N ASP A 59 -2.48 18.47 14.91
CA ASP A 59 -1.36 19.29 15.36
C ASP A 59 -0.93 20.27 14.25
N VAL A 60 -0.70 21.53 14.63
CA VAL A 60 -0.19 22.59 13.77
C VAL A 60 1.10 23.10 14.40
N LYS A 61 2.22 22.86 13.72
CA LYS A 61 3.54 23.25 14.22
C LYS A 61 4.25 24.15 13.23
N VAL A 62 4.74 25.27 13.72
CA VAL A 62 5.77 26.07 13.05
C VAL A 62 7.11 25.39 13.32
N ALA A 63 7.80 24.97 12.27
CA ALA A 63 9.06 24.25 12.38
C ALA A 63 10.08 24.82 11.40
N TYR A 64 11.36 24.77 11.76
CA TYR A 64 12.41 24.95 10.77
C TYR A 64 12.33 23.78 9.78
N PHE A 65 12.45 24.09 8.48
CA PHE A 65 12.40 23.04 7.46
C PHE A 65 13.56 22.07 7.66
N LYS A 66 13.29 20.94 8.31
CA LYS A 66 14.18 19.79 8.36
C LYS A 66 13.56 18.73 7.48
N ALA A 67 14.10 18.57 6.28
CA ALA A 67 13.72 17.47 5.42
C ALA A 67 13.81 16.17 6.23
N ARG A 68 12.74 15.38 6.26
CA ARG A 68 12.78 13.99 6.75
C ARG A 68 13.54 13.12 5.74
N GLY A 69 14.80 13.46 5.47
CA GLY A 69 15.63 12.89 4.42
C GLY A 69 15.60 11.35 4.42
N PRO A 70 15.83 10.68 5.57
CA PRO A 70 15.86 9.22 5.63
C PRO A 70 14.51 8.52 5.39
N LEU A 71 13.38 9.21 5.62
CA LEU A 71 12.04 8.62 5.48
C LEU A 71 11.41 8.88 4.11
N LYS A 72 11.93 9.83 3.32
CA LYS A 72 11.40 10.16 1.99
C LYS A 72 11.34 8.94 1.08
N SER A 73 12.36 8.10 1.12
CA SER A 73 12.41 6.87 0.30
C SER A 73 11.51 5.76 0.81
N LEU A 74 10.87 5.92 1.97
CA LEU A 74 9.95 4.94 2.55
C LEU A 74 8.48 5.38 2.46
N ASP A 75 8.22 6.65 2.14
CA ASP A 75 6.87 7.18 1.98
C ASP A 75 6.18 6.53 0.77
N VAL A 76 5.13 5.75 1.02
CA VAL A 76 4.44 4.97 -0.03
C VAL A 76 3.76 5.84 -1.08
N CYS A 77 3.47 7.09 -0.77
CA CYS A 77 2.95 8.10 -1.71
C CYS A 77 4.05 9.02 -2.26
N GLY A 78 5.27 8.89 -1.76
CA GLY A 78 6.40 9.73 -2.13
C GLY A 78 6.91 9.46 -3.55
N PRO A 79 7.37 10.53 -4.26
CA PRO A 79 8.04 10.37 -5.55
C PRO A 79 9.41 9.68 -5.41
N ASP A 80 10.07 9.83 -4.27
CA ASP A 80 11.40 9.28 -3.98
C ASP A 80 11.35 7.85 -3.43
N PHE A 81 10.18 7.21 -3.41
CA PHE A 81 9.98 5.88 -2.82
C PHE A 81 10.89 4.83 -3.46
N ASP A 82 11.55 4.06 -2.60
CA ASP A 82 12.47 3.00 -2.96
C ASP A 82 11.93 1.68 -2.40
N LYS A 83 11.47 0.82 -3.30
CA LYS A 83 10.91 -0.48 -2.96
C LYS A 83 11.90 -1.36 -2.18
N VAL A 84 13.18 -1.33 -2.53
CA VAL A 84 14.18 -2.21 -1.92
C VAL A 84 14.38 -1.79 -0.47
N LYS A 85 14.54 -0.49 -0.21
CA LYS A 85 14.65 0.04 1.16
C LYS A 85 13.40 -0.19 1.98
N ALA A 86 12.22 -0.05 1.36
CA ALA A 86 10.95 -0.33 2.01
C ALA A 86 10.83 -1.81 2.41
N LEU A 87 11.22 -2.73 1.51
CA LEU A 87 11.27 -4.17 1.79
C LEU A 87 12.22 -4.48 2.94
N GLU A 88 13.46 -4.02 2.87
CA GLU A 88 14.47 -4.21 3.92
C GLU A 88 13.96 -3.71 5.27
N ARG A 89 13.40 -2.50 5.30
CA ARG A 89 12.82 -1.91 6.51
C ARG A 89 11.66 -2.72 7.09
N VAL A 90 10.81 -3.30 6.25
CA VAL A 90 9.73 -4.17 6.75
C VAL A 90 10.31 -5.46 7.31
N LEU A 91 11.29 -6.08 6.63
CA LEU A 91 11.91 -7.33 7.08
C LEU A 91 12.67 -7.18 8.40
N GLU A 92 13.24 -6.01 8.68
CA GLU A 92 13.83 -5.66 9.99
C GLU A 92 12.84 -5.80 11.15
N GLU A 93 11.53 -5.75 10.88
CA GLU A 93 10.45 -5.85 11.88
C GLU A 93 9.98 -7.29 12.14
N GLY A 94 10.87 -8.27 11.96
CA GLY A 94 10.60 -9.71 11.98
C GLY A 94 9.72 -10.21 13.14
N ASP A 95 9.91 -9.66 14.35
CA ASP A 95 9.17 -10.07 15.55
C ASP A 95 7.79 -9.42 15.68
N LYS A 96 7.52 -8.33 14.95
CA LYS A 96 6.26 -7.61 15.00
C LYS A 96 5.20 -8.31 14.16
N VAL A 97 3.95 -8.19 14.59
CA VAL A 97 2.78 -8.59 13.77
C VAL A 97 2.72 -7.70 12.52
N ILE A 98 2.49 -8.30 11.34
CA ILE A 98 2.58 -7.60 10.05
C ILE A 98 1.69 -6.36 9.98
N CYS A 99 0.44 -6.44 10.48
CA CYS A 99 -0.47 -5.29 10.44
C CYS A 99 -0.08 -4.15 11.39
N VAL A 100 0.81 -4.41 12.36
CA VAL A 100 1.41 -3.41 13.24
C VAL A 100 2.66 -2.82 12.58
N ALA A 101 3.55 -3.67 12.06
CA ALA A 101 4.80 -3.26 11.43
C ALA A 101 4.56 -2.28 10.27
N ILE A 102 3.68 -2.62 9.33
CA ILE A 102 3.43 -1.78 8.14
C ILE A 102 2.66 -0.49 8.46
N MET A 103 2.07 -0.37 9.64
CA MET A 103 1.38 0.86 10.10
C MET A 103 2.31 1.83 10.81
N ASP A 104 3.52 1.40 11.17
CA ASP A 104 4.51 2.25 11.81
C ASP A 104 5.00 3.30 10.81
N GLN A 105 4.81 4.58 11.16
CA GLN A 105 5.17 5.71 10.31
C GLN A 105 6.69 5.93 10.23
N MET A 106 7.49 5.12 10.94
CA MET A 106 8.95 5.03 10.78
C MET A 106 9.37 3.86 9.88
N VAL A 107 8.46 2.96 9.54
CA VAL A 107 8.68 1.80 8.65
C VAL A 107 8.13 2.11 7.27
N LEU A 108 6.83 2.40 7.16
CA LEU A 108 6.15 2.77 5.91
C LEU A 108 5.25 4.00 6.12
N PRO A 109 5.83 5.22 6.13
CA PRO A 109 5.06 6.45 6.16
C PRO A 109 3.98 6.47 5.08
N GLY A 110 2.77 6.89 5.44
CA GLY A 110 1.63 7.00 4.52
C GLY A 110 0.70 5.78 4.51
N VAL A 111 1.13 4.62 5.01
CA VAL A 111 0.22 3.48 5.20
C VAL A 111 -0.73 3.78 6.36
N GLY A 112 -2.03 3.82 6.03
CA GLY A 112 -3.13 4.05 6.98
C GLY A 112 -4.00 2.82 7.19
N ASN A 113 -5.00 2.95 8.06
CA ASN A 113 -5.79 1.80 8.52
C ASN A 113 -6.55 1.09 7.40
N ILE A 114 -7.04 1.81 6.40
CA ILE A 114 -7.78 1.19 5.29
C ILE A 114 -6.78 0.54 4.33
N ILE A 115 -5.73 1.27 3.96
CA ILE A 115 -4.64 0.80 3.09
C ILE A 115 -4.05 -0.51 3.60
N LYS A 116 -3.74 -0.62 4.90
CA LYS A 116 -3.13 -1.84 5.48
C LYS A 116 -4.02 -3.07 5.26
N GLN A 117 -5.33 -2.95 5.51
CA GLN A 117 -6.25 -4.09 5.53
C GLN A 117 -6.58 -4.53 4.12
N GLU A 118 -6.88 -3.54 3.27
CA GLU A 118 -7.17 -3.76 1.86
C GLU A 118 -5.96 -4.34 1.12
N SER A 119 -4.74 -3.96 1.51
CA SER A 119 -3.52 -4.50 0.90
C SER A 119 -3.18 -5.90 1.40
N LEU A 120 -3.33 -6.18 2.70
CA LEU A 120 -3.09 -7.51 3.28
C LEU A 120 -4.07 -8.55 2.72
N HIS A 121 -5.34 -8.18 2.58
CA HIS A 121 -6.35 -9.05 1.94
C HIS A 121 -5.97 -9.38 0.49
N ARG A 122 -5.58 -8.37 -0.29
CA ARG A 122 -5.14 -8.55 -1.68
C ARG A 122 -3.85 -9.36 -1.80
N ALA A 123 -2.99 -9.30 -0.79
CA ALA A 123 -1.79 -10.12 -0.70
C ALA A 123 -2.09 -11.55 -0.22
N GLY A 124 -3.31 -11.84 0.25
CA GLY A 124 -3.69 -13.12 0.85
C GLY A 124 -2.97 -13.40 2.18
N MET A 125 -2.61 -12.34 2.92
CA MET A 125 -1.78 -12.45 4.11
C MET A 125 -2.59 -12.24 5.38
N ASN A 126 -2.50 -13.20 6.30
CA ASN A 126 -3.12 -13.06 7.63
C ASN A 126 -2.52 -11.85 8.36
N PRO A 127 -3.33 -10.84 8.74
CA PRO A 127 -2.82 -9.63 9.38
C PRO A 127 -2.20 -9.87 10.76
N LEU A 128 -2.46 -11.03 11.38
CA LEU A 128 -2.04 -11.37 12.74
C LEU A 128 -0.74 -12.19 12.80
N ARG A 129 -0.21 -12.64 11.65
CA ARG A 129 1.09 -13.31 11.57
C ARG A 129 2.24 -12.31 11.76
N LYS A 130 3.39 -12.79 12.23
CA LYS A 130 4.59 -11.96 12.32
C LYS A 130 5.20 -11.73 10.95
N VAL A 131 5.95 -10.63 10.80
CA VAL A 131 6.71 -10.37 9.57
C VAL A 131 7.64 -11.55 9.25
N GLY A 132 8.36 -12.08 10.25
CA GLY A 132 9.29 -13.18 10.08
C GLY A 132 8.66 -14.52 9.68
N ASP A 133 7.33 -14.64 9.76
CA ASP A 133 6.61 -15.83 9.31
C ASP A 133 6.41 -15.85 7.78
N PHE A 134 6.68 -14.74 7.09
CA PHE A 134 6.51 -14.60 5.66
C PHE A 134 7.86 -14.67 4.93
N SER A 135 7.85 -15.22 3.73
CA SER A 135 8.98 -15.15 2.81
C SER A 135 9.24 -13.70 2.36
N GLU A 136 10.49 -13.41 2.00
CA GLU A 136 10.87 -12.13 1.40
C GLU A 136 10.01 -11.81 0.17
N ASP A 137 9.72 -12.81 -0.67
CA ASP A 137 8.86 -12.63 -1.86
C ASP A 137 7.41 -12.27 -1.47
N GLU A 138 6.89 -12.76 -0.35
CA GLU A 138 5.57 -12.35 0.18
C GLU A 138 5.58 -10.89 0.63
N ILE A 139 6.59 -10.48 1.40
CA ILE A 139 6.73 -9.09 1.86
C ILE A 139 6.96 -8.15 0.67
N ALA A 140 7.77 -8.52 -0.31
CA ALA A 140 8.01 -7.73 -1.51
C ALA A 140 6.72 -7.47 -2.30
N ARG A 141 5.84 -8.49 -2.41
CA ARG A 141 4.52 -8.34 -3.03
C ARG A 141 3.61 -7.43 -2.20
N LEU A 142 3.62 -7.56 -0.87
CA LEU A 142 2.84 -6.69 0.00
C LEU A 142 3.25 -5.21 -0.17
N VAL A 143 4.55 -4.93 -0.26
CA VAL A 143 5.08 -3.57 -0.48
C VAL A 143 4.58 -2.98 -1.82
N ASP A 144 4.55 -3.78 -2.89
CA ASP A 144 3.98 -3.35 -4.18
C ASP A 144 2.50 -2.97 -4.06
N ILE A 145 1.71 -3.84 -3.41
CA ILE A 145 0.26 -3.65 -3.24
C ILE A 145 -0.02 -2.42 -2.38
N LEU A 146 0.73 -2.24 -1.28
CA LEU A 146 0.61 -1.08 -0.39
C LEU A 146 0.85 0.22 -1.15
N ARG A 147 1.92 0.29 -1.96
CA ARG A 147 2.20 1.47 -2.80
C ARG A 147 1.13 1.68 -3.85
N TRP A 148 0.76 0.65 -4.60
CA TRP A 148 -0.28 0.75 -5.63
C TRP A 148 -1.60 1.29 -5.05
N PHE A 149 -2.07 0.69 -3.96
CA PHE A 149 -3.33 1.08 -3.33
C PHE A 149 -3.29 2.53 -2.82
N SER A 150 -2.16 2.93 -2.23
CA SER A 150 -1.92 4.30 -1.74
C SER A 150 -1.94 5.31 -2.89
N MET A 151 -1.30 4.98 -4.01
CA MET A 151 -1.24 5.85 -5.20
C MET A 151 -2.60 5.97 -5.90
N GLU A 152 -3.37 4.88 -6.00
CA GLU A 152 -4.74 4.94 -6.54
C GLU A 152 -5.66 5.79 -5.66
N TRP A 153 -5.48 5.74 -4.35
CA TRP A 153 -6.18 6.64 -3.45
C TRP A 153 -5.78 8.09 -3.68
N LEU A 154 -4.48 8.37 -3.79
CA LEU A 154 -3.95 9.71 -4.02
C LEU A 154 -4.49 10.33 -5.32
N LYS A 155 -4.65 9.53 -6.37
CA LYS A 155 -5.26 9.93 -7.66
C LYS A 155 -6.77 10.16 -7.59
N GLY A 156 -7.44 9.68 -6.53
CA GLY A 156 -8.88 9.82 -6.34
C GLY A 156 -9.72 8.64 -6.84
N THR A 157 -9.12 7.61 -7.46
CA THR A 157 -9.82 6.44 -8.01
C THR A 157 -10.53 5.62 -6.93
N ARG A 158 -10.05 5.68 -5.66
CA ARG A 158 -10.57 4.94 -4.49
C ARG A 158 -10.95 3.48 -4.83
N PRO A 159 -9.98 2.56 -4.83
CA PRO A 159 -10.25 1.14 -5.11
C PRO A 159 -11.37 0.58 -4.22
N GLU A 160 -12.14 -0.36 -4.76
CA GLU A 160 -13.25 -0.99 -4.04
C GLU A 160 -12.78 -1.61 -2.71
N SER A 161 -13.55 -1.39 -1.64
CA SER A 161 -13.34 -2.04 -0.34
C SER A 161 -13.71 -3.52 -0.42
N LYS A 162 -12.76 -4.39 -0.11
CA LYS A 162 -12.92 -5.85 -0.10
C LYS A 162 -13.26 -6.39 1.29
N VAL A 163 -12.74 -5.76 2.33
CA VAL A 163 -12.92 -6.20 3.73
C VAL A 163 -13.18 -5.06 4.71
N TYR A 164 -12.68 -3.85 4.43
CA TYR A 164 -12.82 -2.72 5.35
C TYR A 164 -14.28 -2.29 5.51
N ASP A 165 -14.76 -2.30 6.76
CA ASP A 165 -16.14 -1.93 7.12
C ASP A 165 -17.19 -2.80 6.40
N ARG A 166 -16.87 -4.08 6.20
CA ARG A 166 -17.77 -5.08 5.61
C ARG A 166 -18.01 -6.24 6.57
N THR A 167 -19.17 -6.86 6.46
CA THR A 167 -19.51 -8.12 7.14
C THR A 167 -19.09 -9.35 6.34
N ASN A 168 -19.12 -9.25 5.01
CA ASN A 168 -18.80 -10.32 4.06
C ASN A 168 -17.73 -9.86 3.07
N CYS A 169 -16.80 -10.75 2.77
CA CYS A 169 -15.71 -10.54 1.84
C CYS A 169 -16.29 -10.30 0.43
N ALA A 170 -15.86 -9.23 -0.23
CA ALA A 170 -16.34 -8.92 -1.57
C ALA A 170 -15.81 -9.89 -2.65
N ASP A 171 -14.75 -10.66 -2.37
CA ASP A 171 -14.15 -11.58 -3.33
C ASP A 171 -14.69 -13.01 -3.18
N CYS A 172 -14.78 -13.55 -1.96
CA CYS A 172 -15.24 -14.93 -1.73
C CYS A 172 -16.64 -15.07 -1.14
N GLY A 173 -17.23 -13.99 -0.62
CA GLY A 173 -18.50 -14.01 0.11
C GLY A 173 -18.41 -14.50 1.56
N GLY A 174 -17.28 -15.09 1.96
CA GLY A 174 -17.01 -15.55 3.33
C GLY A 174 -17.04 -14.43 4.38
N SER A 175 -17.09 -14.80 5.66
CA SER A 175 -17.20 -13.84 6.76
C SER A 175 -15.94 -12.99 6.91
N VAL A 176 -16.13 -11.69 7.15
CA VAL A 176 -15.04 -10.78 7.53
C VAL A 176 -14.89 -10.79 9.04
N MET A 177 -13.70 -11.18 9.49
CA MET A 177 -13.29 -11.14 10.87
C MET A 177 -12.88 -9.73 11.26
N VAL A 178 -13.13 -9.38 12.51
CA VAL A 178 -12.82 -8.07 13.07
C VAL A 178 -12.07 -8.25 14.38
N ARG A 179 -10.93 -7.57 14.50
CA ARG A 179 -10.19 -7.50 15.76
C ARG A 179 -9.82 -6.06 16.05
N LYS A 180 -10.12 -5.61 17.25
CA LYS A 180 -9.60 -4.37 17.81
C LYS A 180 -8.87 -4.73 19.10
N ASP A 181 -7.60 -4.39 19.18
CA ASP A 181 -6.87 -4.52 20.43
C ASP A 181 -7.40 -3.50 21.45
N ASN A 182 -7.28 -3.83 22.74
CA ASN A 182 -7.74 -2.97 23.83
C ASN A 182 -6.70 -1.91 24.23
N SER A 183 -5.54 -1.89 23.57
CA SER A 183 -4.53 -0.85 23.77
C SER A 183 -5.00 0.51 23.27
N VAL A 184 -4.58 1.56 23.97
CA VAL A 184 -4.91 2.94 23.60
C VAL A 184 -4.33 3.26 22.23
N GLY A 185 -5.18 3.67 21.29
CA GLY A 185 -4.79 3.93 19.90
C GLY A 185 -4.82 2.72 18.98
N ALA A 186 -5.18 1.54 19.48
CA ALA A 186 -5.39 0.35 18.68
C ALA A 186 -6.39 0.60 17.55
N ARG A 187 -5.97 0.24 16.34
CA ARG A 187 -6.81 0.34 15.15
C ARG A 187 -7.49 -0.99 14.89
N VAL A 188 -8.80 -0.93 14.68
CA VAL A 188 -9.57 -2.09 14.23
C VAL A 188 -8.99 -2.63 12.93
N THR A 189 -8.95 -3.95 12.82
CA THR A 189 -8.42 -4.69 11.68
C THR A 189 -9.48 -5.66 11.21
N PHE A 190 -9.89 -5.51 9.95
CA PHE A 190 -10.82 -6.38 9.25
C PHE A 190 -10.04 -7.29 8.29
N TRP A 191 -10.40 -8.57 8.21
CA TRP A 191 -9.82 -9.49 7.22
C TRP A 191 -10.75 -10.67 6.93
N CYS A 192 -10.57 -11.32 5.80
CA CYS A 192 -11.25 -12.58 5.48
C CYS A 192 -10.33 -13.75 5.82
N GLU A 193 -10.77 -14.68 6.68
CA GLU A 193 -9.97 -15.87 7.00
C GLU A 193 -9.73 -16.74 5.77
N GLU A 194 -10.75 -17.01 4.97
CA GLU A 194 -10.62 -17.87 3.78
C GLU A 194 -9.57 -17.33 2.79
N CYS A 195 -9.59 -16.02 2.52
CA CYS A 195 -8.62 -15.40 1.62
C CYS A 195 -7.23 -15.22 2.25
N CYS A 196 -7.13 -15.09 3.58
CA CYS A 196 -5.89 -14.80 4.28
C CYS A 196 -5.24 -16.01 4.97
N SER A 197 -5.83 -17.21 4.88
CA SER A 197 -5.33 -18.45 5.51
C SER A 197 -4.15 -19.10 4.77
N GLY A 198 -3.65 -18.50 3.68
CA GLY A 198 -2.59 -19.07 2.85
C GLY A 198 -1.21 -19.01 3.49
N GLY A 199 -0.90 -19.98 4.36
CA GLY A 199 0.45 -20.24 4.86
C GLY A 199 0.67 -21.73 5.08
N GLY A 200 1.09 -22.45 4.02
CA GLY A 200 1.60 -23.83 4.08
C GLY A 200 0.57 -24.93 3.76
N GLY A 201 0.71 -25.57 2.60
CA GLY A 201 0.00 -26.81 2.24
C GLY A 201 -0.61 -26.79 0.83
N GLY A 202 -0.09 -27.61 -0.07
CA GLY A 202 -0.57 -27.79 -1.45
C GLY A 202 -1.92 -28.50 -1.52
N GLY A 203 -3.01 -27.80 -1.18
CA GLY A 203 -4.38 -28.22 -1.43
C GLY A 203 -5.03 -27.37 -2.52
N GLU A 204 -5.66 -28.02 -3.50
CA GLU A 204 -6.45 -27.38 -4.55
C GLU A 204 -7.48 -26.39 -3.98
N ARG A 205 -7.34 -25.13 -4.37
CA ARG A 205 -8.29 -24.05 -4.10
C ARG A 205 -9.64 -24.37 -4.75
N LYS A 206 -10.62 -24.82 -3.96
CA LYS A 206 -12.03 -24.74 -4.39
C LYS A 206 -12.50 -23.30 -4.20
N GLY A 207 -12.56 -22.55 -5.29
CA GLY A 207 -13.53 -21.44 -5.40
C GLY A 207 -13.02 -20.00 -5.27
N CYS A 208 -11.73 -19.72 -5.12
CA CYS A 208 -11.25 -18.33 -5.15
C CYS A 208 -10.07 -18.18 -6.12
N ARG A 209 -10.40 -18.07 -7.41
CA ARG A 209 -9.56 -17.28 -8.32
C ARG A 209 -9.62 -15.86 -7.77
N ALA A 210 -8.63 -15.48 -6.96
CA ALA A 210 -8.26 -14.08 -6.89
C ALA A 210 -7.90 -13.70 -8.33
N GLU A 211 -8.87 -13.20 -9.09
CA GLU A 211 -8.64 -12.40 -10.27
C GLU A 211 -8.08 -11.05 -9.81
N PHE A 212 -6.94 -11.10 -9.13
CA PHE A 212 -5.94 -10.07 -9.26
C PHE A 212 -5.39 -10.21 -10.68
N MET A 213 -6.14 -9.63 -11.63
CA MET A 213 -5.62 -9.24 -12.91
C MET A 213 -4.49 -8.25 -12.60
N TRP A 214 -3.25 -8.74 -12.50
CA TRP A 214 -2.14 -8.01 -13.10
C TRP A 214 -2.66 -7.57 -14.45
N ALA A 215 -2.65 -6.26 -14.69
CA ALA A 215 -3.11 -5.60 -15.91
C ALA A 215 -3.45 -6.60 -17.01
N ASP A 216 -4.70 -6.62 -17.44
CA ASP A 216 -5.28 -7.27 -18.61
C ASP A 216 -4.49 -7.10 -19.93
N GLY A 217 -3.27 -6.57 -19.88
CA GLY A 217 -2.18 -6.90 -20.77
C GLY A 217 -2.14 -8.38 -21.18
N SER A 218 -2.02 -8.56 -22.48
CA SER A 218 -1.87 -9.83 -23.18
C SER A 218 -0.54 -10.52 -22.83
N PHE A 219 -0.42 -11.04 -21.61
CA PHE A 219 0.74 -11.84 -21.22
C PHE A 219 0.76 -13.12 -22.08
N PRO A 220 1.92 -13.50 -22.63
CA PRO A 220 2.00 -14.67 -23.49
C PRO A 220 1.61 -15.94 -22.72
N THR A 221 0.90 -16.83 -23.38
CA THR A 221 0.43 -18.08 -22.79
C THR A 221 1.45 -19.19 -23.03
N CYS A 222 1.58 -20.06 -22.04
CA CYS A 222 2.37 -21.27 -22.13
C CYS A 222 1.61 -22.35 -22.93
N GLY A 223 2.29 -23.08 -23.83
CA GLY A 223 1.71 -24.25 -24.53
C GLY A 223 1.41 -25.46 -23.63
N CYS A 224 1.87 -25.44 -22.38
CA CYS A 224 1.75 -26.52 -21.39
C CYS A 224 0.37 -26.65 -20.70
N GLY A 225 -0.64 -25.92 -21.19
CA GLY A 225 -1.96 -25.83 -20.55
C GLY A 225 -1.99 -25.07 -19.22
N GLY A 226 -0.87 -24.45 -18.81
CA GLY A 226 -0.75 -23.71 -17.55
C GLY A 226 -1.41 -22.33 -17.53
N GLY A 227 -1.96 -21.85 -18.65
CA GLY A 227 -2.55 -20.51 -18.76
C GLY A 227 -1.52 -19.41 -18.99
N LYS A 228 -1.85 -18.18 -18.54
CA LYS A 228 -1.00 -16.98 -18.71
C LYS A 228 0.33 -17.15 -17.96
N SER A 229 1.43 -16.71 -18.58
CA SER A 229 2.75 -16.68 -17.95
C SER A 229 2.82 -15.63 -16.83
N ARG A 230 3.89 -15.67 -16.02
CA ARG A 230 4.20 -14.66 -14.99
C ARG A 230 5.42 -13.85 -15.41
N ILE A 231 5.44 -12.56 -15.10
CA ILE A 231 6.61 -11.69 -15.33
C ILE A 231 7.58 -11.77 -14.13
N ARG A 232 8.88 -11.77 -14.41
CA ARG A 232 9.99 -11.90 -13.45
C ARG A 232 11.16 -11.01 -13.89
N MET A 233 12.01 -10.61 -12.95
CA MET A 233 13.25 -9.89 -13.24
C MET A 233 14.45 -10.84 -13.10
N ALA A 234 15.38 -10.78 -14.05
CA ALA A 234 16.66 -11.46 -13.93
C ALA A 234 17.50 -10.77 -12.82
N LYS A 235 17.90 -11.55 -11.81
CA LYS A 235 18.59 -11.06 -10.61
C LYS A 235 20.13 -11.18 -10.69
N LYS A 236 20.68 -11.87 -11.69
CA LYS A 236 22.11 -12.22 -11.77
C LYS A 236 22.62 -12.28 -13.22
N GLY A 237 23.90 -11.96 -13.43
CA GLY A 237 24.60 -12.04 -14.72
C GLY A 237 24.40 -10.82 -15.63
N ALA A 238 24.85 -10.92 -16.88
CA ALA A 238 24.83 -9.82 -17.87
C ALA A 238 23.43 -9.28 -18.23
N ASN A 239 22.37 -9.96 -17.79
CA ASN A 239 20.98 -9.56 -18.01
C ASN A 239 20.26 -9.12 -16.73
N SER A 240 21.01 -8.86 -15.64
CA SER A 240 20.44 -8.32 -14.41
C SER A 240 19.59 -7.08 -14.68
N GLY A 241 18.43 -6.97 -14.03
CA GLY A 241 17.49 -5.85 -14.23
C GLY A 241 16.54 -6.00 -15.42
N LYS A 242 16.75 -6.98 -16.32
CA LYS A 242 15.83 -7.24 -17.44
C LYS A 242 14.65 -8.11 -17.00
N TRP A 243 13.47 -7.80 -17.53
CA TRP A 243 12.23 -8.51 -17.26
C TRP A 243 11.96 -9.62 -18.28
N PHE A 244 11.47 -10.77 -17.83
CA PHE A 244 11.10 -11.92 -18.66
C PHE A 244 9.82 -12.59 -18.16
N PHE A 245 9.11 -13.23 -19.07
CA PHE A 245 7.99 -14.11 -18.79
C PHE A 245 8.46 -15.54 -18.56
N ALA A 246 7.86 -16.22 -17.60
CA ALA A 246 8.09 -17.64 -17.36
C ALA A 246 6.78 -18.37 -17.01
N CYS A 247 6.73 -19.67 -17.24
CA CYS A 247 5.60 -20.47 -16.75
C CYS A 247 5.54 -20.45 -15.21
N TRP A 248 4.33 -20.52 -14.65
CA TRP A 248 4.14 -20.69 -13.21
C TRP A 248 4.61 -22.07 -12.71
N LYS A 249 4.51 -23.12 -13.54
CA LYS A 249 4.93 -24.51 -13.23
C LYS A 249 6.41 -24.62 -12.85
N GLY A 250 7.27 -23.71 -13.30
CA GLY A 250 8.68 -23.64 -12.86
C GLY A 250 9.54 -24.83 -13.31
N LYS A 251 10.64 -25.09 -12.60
CA LYS A 251 11.53 -26.26 -12.78
C LYS A 251 11.26 -27.31 -11.68
N GLY A 252 11.16 -28.60 -12.02
CA GLY A 252 10.71 -29.73 -11.17
C GLY A 252 9.90 -30.81 -11.93
N GLU A 253 9.36 -31.83 -11.24
CA GLU A 253 8.47 -32.82 -11.89
C GLU A 253 7.19 -32.13 -12.42
N GLY A 254 6.88 -32.30 -13.71
CA GLY A 254 5.80 -31.57 -14.40
C GLY A 254 6.20 -30.16 -14.87
N GLU A 255 7.50 -29.86 -14.94
CA GLU A 255 8.04 -28.56 -15.31
C GLU A 255 7.66 -28.07 -16.69
N CYS A 256 7.57 -26.75 -16.81
CA CYS A 256 7.52 -26.08 -18.09
C CYS A 256 8.59 -25.00 -18.17
N GLY A 257 9.53 -25.20 -19.09
CA GLY A 257 10.62 -24.27 -19.38
C GLY A 257 10.22 -23.05 -20.22
N PHE A 258 8.93 -22.71 -20.33
CA PHE A 258 8.52 -21.51 -21.08
C PHE A 258 9.24 -20.28 -20.53
N PHE A 259 9.90 -19.58 -21.44
CA PHE A 259 10.69 -18.40 -21.18
C PHE A 259 10.59 -17.46 -22.38
N GLN A 260 10.32 -16.18 -22.13
CA GLN A 260 10.31 -15.15 -23.16
C GLN A 260 10.72 -13.82 -22.55
N TRP A 261 11.68 -13.11 -23.14
CA TRP A 261 12.02 -11.76 -22.67
C TRP A 261 10.83 -10.81 -22.85
N ALA A 262 10.58 -9.95 -21.86
CA ALA A 262 9.55 -8.93 -21.98
C ALA A 262 10.04 -7.79 -22.88
N ASN A 263 9.22 -7.40 -23.85
CA ASN A 263 9.52 -6.30 -24.77
C ASN A 263 9.43 -4.96 -24.01
N ALA A 264 10.40 -4.06 -24.20
CA ALA A 264 10.42 -2.73 -23.60
C ALA A 264 9.14 -1.91 -23.90
N GLN A 265 8.62 -1.97 -25.13
CA GLN A 265 7.38 -1.28 -25.50
C GLN A 265 6.16 -1.85 -24.75
N PHE A 266 6.12 -3.16 -24.54
CA PHE A 266 5.09 -3.80 -23.73
C PHE A 266 5.20 -3.38 -22.25
N LEU A 267 6.42 -3.33 -21.71
CA LEU A 267 6.67 -2.90 -20.33
C LEU A 267 6.23 -1.44 -20.11
N GLU A 268 6.57 -0.55 -21.05
CA GLU A 268 6.18 0.86 -21.00
C GLU A 268 4.66 1.02 -21.13
N GLN A 269 4.01 0.32 -22.06
CA GLN A 269 2.56 0.42 -22.28
C GLN A 269 1.74 -0.14 -21.13
N GLN A 270 2.17 -1.25 -20.53
CA GLN A 270 1.40 -1.97 -19.51
C GLN A 270 1.70 -1.48 -18.09
N PHE A 271 2.88 -0.92 -17.86
CA PHE A 271 3.32 -0.56 -16.51
C PHE A 271 3.95 0.83 -16.39
N GLY A 272 4.32 1.47 -17.50
CA GLY A 272 4.86 2.83 -17.55
C GLY A 272 5.96 3.09 -16.50
N PRO A 273 5.92 4.22 -15.78
CA PRO A 273 6.94 4.56 -14.78
C PRO A 273 6.91 3.66 -13.53
N HIS A 274 5.98 2.71 -13.45
CA HIS A 274 5.81 1.82 -12.30
C HIS A 274 6.63 0.53 -12.40
N LEU A 275 7.22 0.22 -13.55
CA LEU A 275 8.25 -0.81 -13.70
C LEU A 275 9.60 -0.16 -14.04
N THR A 276 10.28 0.35 -13.03
CA THR A 276 11.66 0.81 -13.20
C THR A 276 12.58 -0.41 -13.36
N PRO A 277 13.37 -0.52 -14.44
CA PRO A 277 14.48 -1.46 -14.46
C PRO A 277 15.46 -1.08 -13.34
N LEU A 278 15.94 -2.06 -12.57
CA LEU A 278 17.13 -1.85 -11.74
C LEU A 278 18.28 -1.56 -12.69
N LYS A 279 18.84 -0.34 -12.63
CA LYS A 279 20.09 0.01 -13.29
C LYS A 279 21.25 -0.77 -12.67
#